data_AF-A0A9X4AJI8-F1
#
_entry.id   AF-A0A9X4AJI8-F1
#
_cell.length_a   1.000
_cell.length_b   1.000
_cell.length_c   1.000
_cell.angle_alpha   90.00
_cell.angle_beta   90.00
_cell.angle_gamma   90.00
#
_symmetry.space_group_name_H-M   'P 1'
#
loop_
_entity.id
_entity.type
_entity.pdbx_description
1 polymer ?
#
loop_
_entity_poly.entity_id
_entity_poly.type
_entity_poly.pdbx_seq_one_letter_code
_entity_poly.pdbx_strand_id
1 'polypeptide(L)'
;MGIGLVLGAAFSGLIDSLVTDVILPPIGVLLAKMNFSNLFITLGGETHYDTLTKAQEAGVATINYGLFITSFIRFVIVLFVIFLVIRQLNRWKKPGQHPVDSMTKKECPYCRMSIPSKAIKCPNCSSDLDEVGEKRIKNTSSPRLRFKAK
;
A
#
# COMPACT_ATOMS: atom_id res chain seq x y z
N MET A 1 14.03 -2.34 -13.73
CA MET A 1 12.65 -1.79 -13.74
C MET A 1 11.71 -2.99 -13.74
N GLY A 2 10.96 -3.27 -12.66
CA GLY A 2 10.01 -4.41 -12.65
C GLY A 2 9.84 -5.15 -11.34
N ILE A 3 10.87 -5.20 -10.49
CA ILE A 3 10.84 -5.96 -9.21
C ILE A 3 9.72 -5.43 -8.29
N GLY A 4 9.50 -4.12 -8.24
CA GLY A 4 8.44 -3.52 -7.42
C GLY A 4 7.01 -3.85 -7.89
N LEU A 5 6.78 -3.96 -9.20
CA LEU A 5 5.46 -4.30 -9.75
C LEU A 5 5.10 -5.77 -9.46
N VAL A 6 6.08 -6.67 -9.60
CA VAL A 6 5.92 -8.10 -9.33
C VAL A 6 5.65 -8.35 -7.85
N LEU A 7 6.42 -7.70 -6.95
CA LEU A 7 6.17 -7.76 -5.51
C LEU A 7 4.79 -7.18 -5.14
N GLY A 8 4.36 -6.10 -5.80
CA GLY A 8 3.03 -5.53 -5.59
C GLY A 8 1.90 -6.49 -5.97
N ALA A 9 1.99 -7.13 -7.13
CA ALA A 9 0.99 -8.09 -7.61
C ALA A 9 0.95 -9.39 -6.79
N ALA A 10 2.11 -9.89 -6.34
CA ALA A 10 2.16 -11.06 -5.47
C ALA A 10 1.57 -10.77 -4.08
N PHE A 11 1.82 -9.57 -3.54
CA PHE A 11 1.32 -9.18 -2.22
C PHE A 11 -0.20 -8.97 -2.21
N SER A 12 -0.79 -8.42 -3.28
CA SER A 12 -2.25 -8.34 -3.39
C SER A 12 -2.89 -9.73 -3.36
N GLY A 13 -2.33 -10.70 -4.08
CA GLY A 13 -2.81 -12.09 -4.05
C GLY A 13 -2.72 -12.75 -2.67
N LEU A 14 -1.68 -12.44 -1.89
CA LEU A 14 -1.54 -12.92 -0.50
C LEU A 14 -2.61 -12.32 0.43
N ILE A 15 -2.92 -11.03 0.27
CA ILE A 15 -4.00 -10.40 1.02
C ILE A 15 -5.35 -11.00 0.61
N ASP A 16 -5.58 -11.22 -0.69
CA ASP A 16 -6.82 -11.79 -1.18
C ASP A 16 -7.06 -13.19 -0.60
N SER A 17 -6.06 -14.09 -0.62
CA SER A 17 -6.18 -15.43 -0.01
C SER A 17 -6.43 -15.37 1.51
N LEU A 18 -5.77 -14.46 2.22
CA LEU A 18 -6.05 -14.28 3.65
C LEU A 18 -7.51 -13.87 3.89
N VAL A 19 -8.05 -12.99 3.05
CA VAL A 19 -9.43 -12.55 3.17
C VAL A 19 -10.38 -13.69 2.79
N THR A 20 -10.17 -14.35 1.65
CA THR A 20 -11.10 -15.36 1.12
C THR A 20 -11.08 -16.66 1.89
N ASP A 21 -9.91 -17.08 2.38
CA ASP A 21 -9.73 -18.43 2.89
C ASP A 21 -9.72 -18.46 4.43
N VAL A 22 -9.44 -17.34 5.09
CA VAL A 22 -9.36 -17.25 6.56
C VAL A 22 -10.47 -16.38 7.16
N ILE A 23 -10.76 -15.23 6.55
CA ILE A 23 -11.72 -14.27 7.10
C ILE A 23 -13.14 -14.55 6.61
N LEU A 24 -13.33 -14.87 5.33
CA LEU A 24 -14.67 -15.13 4.77
C LEU A 24 -15.35 -16.38 5.32
N PRO A 25 -14.71 -17.51 5.70
CA PRO A 25 -15.46 -18.65 6.22
C PRO A 25 -16.12 -18.38 7.59
N PRO A 26 -15.43 -17.81 8.59
CA PRO A 26 -16.06 -17.41 9.86
C PRO A 26 -17.15 -16.35 9.67
N ILE A 27 -16.85 -15.33 8.85
CA ILE A 27 -17.80 -14.26 8.53
C ILE A 27 -18.98 -14.84 7.74
N GLY A 28 -18.75 -15.77 6.82
CA GLY A 28 -19.74 -16.42 5.97
C GLY A 28 -20.65 -17.37 6.74
N VAL A 29 -20.15 -18.01 7.80
CA VAL A 29 -21.01 -18.77 8.75
C VAL A 29 -21.88 -17.81 9.56
N LEU A 30 -21.35 -16.67 9.99
CA LEU A 30 -22.12 -15.61 10.67
C LEU A 30 -23.16 -14.94 9.75
N LEU A 31 -22.80 -14.75 8.48
CA LEU A 31 -23.63 -14.18 7.41
C LEU A 31 -24.40 -15.26 6.63
N ALA A 32 -24.39 -16.53 7.04
CA ALA A 32 -25.03 -17.64 6.32
C ALA A 32 -26.55 -17.45 6.12
N LYS A 33 -27.16 -16.50 6.84
CA LYS A 33 -28.54 -16.05 6.65
C LYS A 33 -28.74 -15.00 5.55
N MET A 34 -27.69 -14.42 4.98
CA MET A 34 -27.75 -13.36 3.98
C MET A 34 -26.90 -13.73 2.75
N ASN A 35 -27.45 -14.60 1.90
CA ASN A 35 -26.86 -14.92 0.60
C ASN A 35 -27.09 -13.75 -0.38
N PHE A 36 -26.31 -12.67 -0.21
CA PHE A 36 -26.36 -11.51 -1.08
C PHE A 36 -26.02 -11.87 -2.52
N SER A 37 -25.18 -12.86 -2.77
CA SER A 37 -24.86 -13.28 -4.14
C SER A 37 -26.09 -13.65 -4.96
N ASN A 38 -27.15 -14.22 -4.38
CA ASN A 38 -28.36 -14.58 -5.14
C ASN A 38 -29.39 -13.44 -5.24
N LEU A 39 -29.06 -12.23 -4.82
CA LEU A 39 -29.92 -11.07 -5.00
C LEU A 39 -29.63 -10.41 -6.36
N PHE A 40 -30.54 -10.66 -7.30
CA PHE A 40 -30.50 -10.11 -8.66
C PHE A 40 -31.89 -9.73 -9.13
N ILE A 41 -31.96 -8.71 -10.00
CA ILE A 41 -33.20 -8.30 -10.68
C ILE A 41 -33.02 -8.66 -12.15
N THR A 42 -33.91 -9.49 -12.70
CA THR A 42 -33.98 -9.77 -14.13
C THR A 42 -34.68 -8.60 -14.83
N LEU A 43 -34.09 -8.11 -15.93
CA LEU A 43 -34.66 -7.02 -16.74
C LEU A 43 -35.53 -7.54 -17.90
N GLY A 44 -35.59 -8.86 -18.11
CA GLY A 44 -36.33 -9.50 -19.20
C GLY A 44 -37.30 -10.57 -18.70
N GLY A 45 -38.60 -10.34 -18.95
CA GLY A 45 -39.69 -11.31 -19.11
C GLY A 45 -39.87 -12.42 -18.06
N GLU A 46 -40.83 -12.24 -17.15
CA GLU A 46 -41.73 -13.20 -16.46
C GLU A 46 -41.22 -14.58 -15.99
N THR A 47 -39.92 -14.84 -15.96
CA THR A 47 -39.35 -16.10 -15.48
C THR A 47 -38.53 -15.86 -14.23
N HIS A 48 -39.08 -16.27 -13.09
CA HIS A 48 -38.36 -16.31 -11.83
C HIS A 48 -37.32 -17.44 -11.91
N TYR A 49 -36.04 -17.08 -11.88
CA TYR A 49 -34.94 -18.05 -11.78
C TYR A 49 -34.50 -18.15 -10.32
N ASP A 50 -34.43 -19.37 -9.77
CA ASP A 50 -34.04 -19.60 -8.37
C ASP A 50 -32.58 -19.22 -8.06
N THR A 51 -31.73 -19.13 -9.07
CA THR A 51 -30.28 -18.94 -8.91
C THR A 51 -29.70 -18.09 -10.03
N LEU A 52 -28.75 -17.22 -9.68
CA LEU A 52 -28.05 -16.34 -10.62
C LEU A 52 -27.45 -17.07 -11.83
N THR A 53 -26.91 -18.26 -11.60
CA THR A 53 -26.26 -19.10 -12.62
C THR A 53 -27.21 -19.49 -13.73
N LYS A 54 -28.45 -19.90 -13.38
CA LYS A 54 -29.49 -20.25 -14.37
C LYS A 54 -29.99 -19.06 -15.18
N ALA A 55 -30.06 -17.87 -14.58
CA ALA A 55 -30.47 -16.66 -15.28
C ALA A 55 -29.40 -16.16 -16.26
N GLN A 56 -28.11 -16.30 -15.91
CA GLN A 56 -26.99 -15.97 -16.79
C GLN A 56 -26.84 -16.97 -17.95
N GLU A 57 -27.06 -18.27 -17.69
CA GLU A 57 -27.07 -19.30 -18.73
C GLU A 57 -28.22 -19.12 -19.72
N ALA A 58 -29.37 -18.60 -19.28
CA ALA A 58 -30.51 -18.27 -20.13
C ALA A 58 -30.31 -16.98 -20.96
N GLY A 59 -29.17 -16.28 -20.81
CA GLY A 59 -28.85 -15.07 -21.58
C GLY A 59 -29.73 -13.86 -21.25
N VAL A 60 -30.45 -13.89 -20.13
CA VAL A 60 -31.32 -12.79 -19.69
C VAL A 60 -30.45 -11.73 -19.02
N ALA A 61 -30.64 -10.45 -19.38
CA ALA A 61 -29.95 -9.35 -18.73
C ALA A 61 -30.37 -9.25 -17.25
N THR A 62 -29.42 -9.47 -16.33
CA THR A 62 -29.64 -9.38 -14.88
C THR A 62 -28.80 -8.28 -14.25
N ILE A 63 -29.42 -7.49 -13.36
CA ILE A 63 -28.72 -6.56 -12.48
C ILE A 63 -28.36 -7.32 -11.20
N ASN A 64 -27.08 -7.66 -11.06
CA ASN A 64 -26.56 -8.48 -9.97
C ASN A 64 -26.01 -7.60 -8.84
N TYR A 65 -26.89 -6.83 -8.18
CA TYR A 65 -26.51 -5.95 -7.06
C TYR A 65 -25.93 -6.75 -5.87
N GLY A 66 -26.32 -8.02 -5.74
CA GLY A 66 -25.74 -8.97 -4.80
C GLY A 66 -24.23 -9.16 -4.89
N LEU A 67 -23.71 -9.30 -6.12
CA LEU A 67 -22.28 -9.46 -6.39
C LEU A 67 -21.52 -8.15 -6.12
N PHE A 68 -22.16 -7.01 -6.38
CA PHE A 68 -21.59 -5.70 -6.07
C PHE A 68 -21.39 -5.51 -4.57
N ILE A 69 -22.42 -5.80 -3.76
CA ILE A 69 -22.35 -5.70 -2.29
C ILE A 69 -21.29 -6.66 -1.75
N THR A 70 -21.22 -7.88 -2.28
CA THR A 70 -20.20 -8.87 -1.89
C THR A 70 -18.79 -8.36 -2.19
N SER A 71 -18.57 -7.79 -3.38
CA SER A 71 -17.27 -7.22 -3.76
C SER A 71 -16.91 -5.98 -2.94
N PHE A 72 -17.90 -5.16 -2.60
CA PHE A 72 -17.72 -3.99 -1.74
C PHE A 72 -17.32 -4.39 -0.31
N ILE A 73 -17.98 -5.39 0.27
CA ILE A 73 -17.63 -5.92 1.59
C ILE A 73 -16.20 -6.47 1.57
N ARG A 74 -15.81 -7.22 0.52
CA ARG A 74 -14.44 -7.71 0.34
C ARG A 74 -13.43 -6.56 0.31
N PHE A 75 -13.71 -5.49 -0.42
CA PHE A 75 -12.84 -4.32 -0.48
C PHE A 75 -12.65 -3.67 0.91
N VAL A 76 -13.73 -3.53 1.69
CA VAL A 76 -13.65 -2.99 3.05
C VAL A 76 -12.82 -3.90 3.97
N ILE A 77 -12.97 -5.23 3.86
CA ILE A 77 -12.16 -6.19 4.64
C ILE A 77 -10.68 -6.07 4.28
N VAL A 78 -10.33 -6.01 2.99
CA VAL A 78 -8.95 -5.84 2.52
C VAL A 78 -8.32 -4.57 3.11
N LEU A 79 -9.04 -3.44 3.07
CA LEU A 79 -8.57 -2.20 3.68
C LEU A 79 -8.34 -2.34 5.20
N PHE A 80 -9.24 -3.03 5.90
CA PHE A 80 -9.11 -3.28 7.33
C PHE A 80 -7.89 -4.15 7.66
N VAL A 81 -7.62 -5.19 6.86
CA VAL A 81 -6.44 -6.05 7.01
C VAL A 81 -5.16 -5.26 6.78
N ILE A 82 -5.07 -4.48 5.70
CA ILE A 82 -3.90 -3.64 5.42
C ILE A 82 -3.64 -2.67 6.58
N PHE A 83 -4.71 -2.07 7.13
CA PHE A 83 -4.62 -1.21 8.31
C PHE A 83 -4.04 -1.96 9.53
N LEU A 84 -4.51 -3.18 9.82
CA LEU A 84 -3.97 -3.99 10.91
C LEU A 84 -2.50 -4.34 10.70
N VAL A 85 -2.10 -4.70 9.48
CA VAL A 85 -0.71 -5.01 9.15
C VAL A 85 0.18 -3.79 9.36
N ILE A 86 -0.20 -2.62 8.82
CA ILE A 86 0.57 -1.38 9.00
C ILE A 86 0.65 -1.01 10.49
N ARG A 87 -0.45 -1.14 11.23
CA ARG A 87 -0.47 -0.86 12.67
C ARG A 87 0.48 -1.80 13.43
N GLN A 88 0.50 -3.08 13.07
CA GLN A 88 1.37 -4.07 13.71
C GLN A 88 2.84 -3.82 13.39
N LEU A 89 3.14 -3.52 12.12
CA LEU A 89 4.49 -3.13 11.70
C LEU A 89 4.93 -1.86 12.42
N ASN A 90 4.05 -0.86 12.57
CA ASN A 90 4.37 0.35 13.30
C ASN A 90 4.59 0.11 14.80
N ARG A 91 3.89 -0.87 15.39
CA ARG A 91 4.10 -1.32 16.77
C ARG A 91 5.46 -2.01 16.97
N TRP A 92 5.94 -2.72 15.95
CA TRP A 92 7.19 -3.49 16.01
C TRP A 92 8.42 -2.71 15.55
N LYS A 93 8.24 -1.62 14.81
CA LYS A 93 9.33 -0.73 14.44
C LYS A 93 9.85 0.00 15.69
N LYS A 94 11.09 -0.30 16.08
CA LYS A 94 11.85 0.53 17.03
C LYS A 94 12.06 1.91 16.40
N PRO A 95 11.94 3.02 17.16
CA PRO A 95 12.26 4.34 16.64
C PRO A 95 13.71 4.36 16.12
N GLY A 96 13.90 4.57 14.81
CA GLY A 96 15.23 4.71 14.17
C GLY A 96 15.69 3.58 13.24
N GLN A 97 14.92 2.49 13.07
CA GLN A 97 15.20 1.45 12.08
C GLN A 97 14.29 1.57 10.86
N HIS A 98 14.55 2.54 9.98
CA HIS A 98 14.03 2.46 8.62
C HIS A 98 15.02 1.62 7.79
N PRO A 99 14.62 0.46 7.23
CA PRO A 99 15.52 -0.40 6.44
C PRO A 99 16.04 0.29 5.17
N VAL A 100 15.42 1.40 4.79
CA VAL A 100 15.85 2.24 3.66
C VAL A 100 17.07 3.09 4.02
N ASP A 101 17.28 3.43 5.30
CA ASP A 101 18.41 4.25 5.74
C ASP A 101 19.76 3.57 5.50
N SER A 102 19.80 2.23 5.57
CA SER A 102 21.00 1.43 5.30
C SER A 102 21.38 1.39 3.83
N MET A 103 20.45 1.71 2.91
CA MET A 103 20.70 1.70 1.47
C MET A 103 20.97 3.10 0.92
N THR A 104 20.60 4.15 1.66
CA THR A 104 20.89 5.54 1.28
C THR A 104 22.37 5.84 1.56
N LYS A 105 23.15 6.02 0.50
CA LYS A 105 24.52 6.51 0.57
C LYS A 105 24.50 8.04 0.46
N LYS A 106 25.16 8.72 1.39
CA LYS A 106 25.44 10.16 1.31
C LYS A 106 26.82 10.37 0.67
N GLU A 107 26.98 11.45 -0.09
CA GLU A 107 28.29 11.83 -0.62
C GLU A 107 29.10 12.60 0.43
N CYS A 108 30.37 12.26 0.56
CA CYS A 108 31.30 13.00 1.41
C CYS A 108 31.59 14.40 0.83
N PRO A 109 31.40 15.49 1.58
CA PRO A 109 31.70 16.84 1.10
C PRO A 109 33.20 17.10 0.87
N TYR A 110 34.08 16.30 1.47
CA TYR A 110 35.54 16.45 1.38
C TYR A 110 36.14 15.62 0.25
N CYS A 111 35.87 14.31 0.24
CA CYS A 111 36.49 13.36 -0.71
C CYS A 111 35.54 12.83 -1.79
N ARG A 112 34.27 13.27 -1.82
CA ARG A 112 33.23 12.88 -2.79
C ARG A 112 32.93 11.38 -2.93
N MET A 113 33.38 10.55 -1.99
CA MET A 113 33.03 9.13 -1.97
C MET A 113 31.64 8.88 -1.40
N SER A 114 31.01 7.79 -1.84
CA SER A 114 29.72 7.33 -1.30
C SER A 114 29.92 6.66 0.06
N ILE A 115 29.32 7.21 1.11
CA ILE A 115 29.44 6.76 2.50
C ILE A 115 28.04 6.42 3.04
N PRO A 116 27.87 5.44 3.95
CA PRO A 116 26.59 5.21 4.61
C PRO A 116 26.02 6.48 5.27
N SER A 117 24.71 6.67 5.15
CA SER A 117 23.96 7.84 5.66
C SER A 117 24.26 8.16 7.14
N LYS A 118 24.41 7.14 7.97
CA LYS A 118 24.65 7.24 9.43
C LYS A 118 26.13 7.36 9.83
N ALA A 119 27.07 7.49 8.88
CA ALA A 119 28.49 7.64 9.21
C ALA A 119 28.81 9.00 9.85
N ILE A 120 29.48 8.94 10.99
CA ILE A 120 29.99 10.08 11.77
C ILE A 120 31.38 10.48 11.25
N LYS A 121 32.21 9.50 10.88
CA LYS A 121 33.54 9.71 10.25
C LYS A 121 33.64 9.08 8.88
N CYS A 122 34.35 9.74 7.97
CA CYS A 122 34.65 9.18 6.65
C CYS A 122 35.79 8.14 6.72
N PRO A 123 35.62 6.91 6.19
CA PRO A 123 36.67 5.90 6.21
C PRO A 123 37.86 6.18 5.27
N ASN A 124 37.68 7.04 4.26
CA ASN A 124 38.72 7.31 3.26
C ASN A 124 39.56 8.55 3.60
N CYS A 125 38.92 9.64 4.06
CA CYS A 125 39.61 10.90 4.35
C CYS A 125 39.60 11.28 5.84
N SER A 126 39.03 10.43 6.71
CA SER A 126 39.03 10.62 8.17
C SER A 126 38.40 11.92 8.68
N SER A 127 37.64 12.63 7.82
CA SER A 127 36.92 13.84 8.19
C SER A 127 35.70 13.53 9.05
N ASP A 128 35.44 14.42 10.01
CA ASP A 128 34.25 14.41 10.86
C ASP A 128 33.06 15.01 10.09
N LEU A 129 31.92 14.30 10.05
CA LEU A 129 30.75 14.62 9.23
C LEU A 129 29.53 15.08 10.06
N ASP A 130 29.69 15.19 11.38
CA ASP A 130 28.58 15.39 12.33
C ASP A 130 27.85 16.73 12.18
N GLU A 131 28.52 17.79 11.68
CA GLU A 131 27.94 19.13 11.61
C GLU A 131 27.57 19.62 10.19
N VAL A 132 28.04 18.93 9.15
CA VAL A 132 28.04 19.51 7.78
C VAL A 132 26.71 19.30 7.05
N GLY A 133 25.89 18.34 7.47
CA GLY A 133 24.60 18.03 6.84
C GLY A 133 23.51 19.09 7.04
N GLU A 134 23.46 19.71 8.22
CA GLU A 134 22.40 20.66 8.62
C GLU A 134 22.67 22.10 8.11
N LYS A 135 23.93 22.55 8.15
CA LYS A 135 24.31 23.95 7.86
C LYS A 135 24.28 24.31 6.37
N ARG A 136 24.49 23.34 5.46
CA ARG A 136 24.54 23.63 4.00
C ARG A 136 23.17 23.96 3.41
N ILE A 137 22.10 23.28 3.83
CA ILE A 137 20.75 23.52 3.32
C ILE A 137 20.28 24.97 3.61
N LYS A 138 20.53 25.45 4.84
CA LYS A 138 20.12 26.80 5.28
C LYS A 138 20.88 27.94 4.59
N ASN A 139 22.11 27.70 4.10
CA ASN A 139 22.95 28.76 3.51
C ASN A 139 22.75 28.94 2.00
N THR A 140 22.23 27.93 1.31
CA THR A 140 21.84 28.01 -0.11
C THR A 140 20.45 28.61 -0.34
N SER A 141 19.61 28.70 0.70
CA SER A 141 18.24 29.22 0.61
C SER A 141 18.10 30.72 0.83
N SER A 142 19.19 31.47 1.05
CA SER A 142 19.15 32.93 1.05
C SER A 142 19.49 33.47 -0.34
N PRO A 143 18.49 33.90 -1.15
CA PRO A 143 18.79 34.60 -2.40
C PRO A 143 19.46 35.91 -2.02
N ARG A 144 20.68 36.15 -2.50
CA ARG A 144 21.34 37.46 -2.41
C ARG A 144 20.59 38.46 -3.31
N LEU A 145 19.39 38.89 -2.91
CA LEU A 145 18.76 40.08 -3.49
C LEU A 145 19.35 41.31 -2.80
N ARG A 146 20.56 41.68 -3.23
CA ARG A 146 21.12 43.01 -3.00
C ARG A 146 21.06 43.77 -4.33
N PHE A 147 19.85 44.12 -4.76
CA PHE A 147 19.66 45.12 -5.80
C PHE A 147 20.15 46.46 -5.24
N LYS A 148 21.31 46.87 -5.74
CA LYS A 148 21.87 48.19 -5.54
C LYS A 148 21.10 49.12 -6.48
N ALA A 149 20.01 49.73 -6.01
CA ALA A 149 19.38 50.85 -6.69
C ALA A 149 19.92 52.14 -6.07
N LYS A 150 20.56 52.94 -6.90
CA LYS A 150 20.96 54.33 -6.66
C LYS A 150 20.14 55.18 -7.62
#